data_AF-A0A962GPN0-F1
#
_entry.id   AF-A0A962GPN0-F1
#
_cell.length_a   1.000
_cell.length_b   1.000
_cell.length_c   1.000
_cell.angle_alpha   90.00
_cell.angle_beta   90.00
_cell.angle_gamma   90.00
#
_symmetry.space_group_name_H-M   'P 1'
#
loop_
_entity.id
_entity.type
_entity.pdbx_description
1 polymer ?
#
loop_
_entity_poly.entity_id
_entity_poly.type
_entity_poly.pdbx_seq_one_letter_code
_entity_poly.pdbx_strand_id
1 'polypeptide(L)'
;MSPAQIPDPDHDPNFEEEIGDGDDRIIGRAFRWSMVLLVAIVLLVAGGLGLRHALRTKPVAITDEGRAALESLRSDAAEPSGPQLSFADVTSQAGIDFVHRNGATGERLLPETMGSGV
;
A
#
# COMPACT_ATOMS: atom_id res chain seq x y z
N MET A 1 71.21 6.51 37.35
CA MET A 1 70.76 7.81 37.88
C MET A 1 69.82 8.38 36.84
N SER A 2 68.51 8.17 36.99
CA SER A 2 67.51 8.63 36.01
C SER A 2 67.29 10.14 36.17
N PRO A 3 67.19 10.91 35.08
CA PRO A 3 66.92 12.33 35.17
C PRO A 3 65.49 12.56 35.66
N ALA A 4 65.33 13.51 36.59
CA ALA A 4 64.05 13.90 37.14
C ALA A 4 63.22 14.64 36.07
N GLN A 5 62.00 14.17 35.85
CA GLN A 5 61.04 14.74 34.91
C GLN A 5 60.49 16.06 35.49
N ILE A 6 60.59 17.15 34.72
CA ILE A 6 60.06 18.46 35.09
C ILE A 6 58.52 18.42 34.90
N PRO A 7 57.69 18.75 35.91
CA PRO A 7 56.25 18.79 35.75
C PRO A 7 55.84 19.96 34.84
N ASP A 8 54.99 19.67 33.84
CA ASP A 8 54.41 20.68 32.96
C ASP A 8 53.28 21.44 33.71
N PRO A 9 53.37 22.78 33.86
CA PRO A 9 52.39 23.56 34.61
C PRO A 9 51.00 23.62 33.96
N ASP A 10 50.88 23.27 32.68
CA ASP A 10 49.61 23.27 31.95
C ASP A 10 48.95 21.88 31.94
N HIS A 11 49.59 20.88 32.54
CA HIS A 11 49.03 19.54 32.70
C HIS A 11 48.12 19.48 33.93
N ASP A 12 46.83 19.73 33.73
CA ASP A 12 45.83 19.41 34.74
C ASP A 12 45.44 17.92 34.64
N PRO A 13 45.75 17.13 35.69
CA PRO A 13 45.58 15.68 35.69
C PRO A 13 44.11 15.24 35.62
N ASN A 14 43.15 16.14 35.88
CA ASN A 14 41.73 15.83 35.81
C ASN A 14 41.17 15.88 34.38
N PHE A 15 41.84 16.57 33.44
CA PHE A 15 41.37 16.64 32.04
C PHE A 15 41.44 15.29 31.33
N GLU A 16 42.42 14.44 31.67
CA GLU A 16 42.54 13.10 31.11
C GLU A 16 41.46 12.14 31.66
N GLU A 17 40.97 12.40 32.88
CA GLU A 17 39.92 11.62 33.53
C GLU A 17 38.52 11.94 32.96
N GLU A 18 38.26 13.20 32.56
CA GLU A 18 36.98 13.66 32.00
C GLU A 18 36.72 13.17 30.56
N ILE A 19 37.77 12.95 29.76
CA ILE A 19 37.66 12.50 28.36
C ILE A 19 37.44 10.96 28.26
N GLY A 20 37.73 10.21 29.32
CA GLY A 20 37.75 8.74 29.32
C GLY A 20 36.46 8.02 29.71
N ASP A 21 35.47 8.70 30.29
CA ASP A 21 34.29 8.04 30.89
C ASP A 21 33.00 8.20 30.04
N GLY A 22 33.18 8.18 28.71
CA GLY A 22 32.07 8.07 27.77
C GLY A 22 31.51 6.64 27.77
N ASP A 23 30.29 6.47 28.27
CA ASP A 23 29.59 5.19 28.45
C ASP A 23 29.31 4.43 27.12
N ASP A 24 30.35 3.78 26.58
CA ASP A 24 30.31 2.94 25.37
C ASP A 24 29.28 1.80 25.47
N ARG A 25 28.87 1.44 26.69
CA ARG A 25 27.92 0.35 26.97
C ARG A 25 26.48 0.76 26.66
N ILE A 26 26.15 2.05 26.73
CA ILE A 26 24.83 2.58 26.33
C ILE A 26 24.67 2.49 24.80
N ILE A 27 25.71 2.84 24.03
CA ILE A 27 25.66 2.87 22.57
C ILE A 27 25.42 1.46 22.00
N GLY A 28 26.12 0.45 22.51
CA GLY A 28 25.94 -0.95 22.10
C GLY A 28 24.56 -1.53 22.43
N ARG A 29 23.98 -1.13 23.57
CA ARG A 29 22.63 -1.56 23.96
C ARG A 29 21.58 -0.87 23.08
N ALA A 30 21.67 0.43 22.89
CA ALA A 30 20.74 1.19 22.04
C ALA A 30 20.70 0.62 20.61
N PHE A 31 21.87 0.36 20.01
CA PHE A 31 21.96 -0.21 18.67
C PHE A 31 21.29 -1.59 18.56
N ARG A 32 21.51 -2.46 19.56
CA ARG A 32 20.92 -3.80 19.57
C ARG A 32 19.39 -3.75 19.74
N TRP A 33 18.88 -2.84 20.57
CA TRP A 33 17.43 -2.63 20.73
C TRP A 33 16.80 -2.04 19.46
N SER A 34 17.48 -1.12 18.77
CA SER A 34 17.03 -0.60 17.46
C SER A 34 16.97 -1.71 16.41
N MET A 35 17.95 -2.62 16.37
CA MET A 35 17.93 -3.75 15.44
C MET A 35 16.79 -4.73 15.74
N VAL A 36 16.53 -5.03 17.02
CA VAL A 36 15.38 -5.86 17.42
C VAL A 36 14.06 -5.21 17.03
N LEU A 37 13.91 -3.90 17.26
CA LEU A 37 12.72 -3.15 16.88
C LEU A 37 12.51 -3.17 15.35
N LEU A 38 13.57 -2.97 14.58
CA LEU A 38 13.50 -3.01 13.11
C LEU A 38 13.05 -4.38 12.61
N VAL A 39 13.63 -5.47 13.15
CA VAL A 39 13.21 -6.83 12.80
C VAL A 39 11.74 -7.07 13.18
N ALA A 40 11.31 -6.61 14.36
CA ALA A 40 9.91 -6.72 14.78
C ALA A 40 8.96 -5.99 13.82
N ILE A 41 9.31 -4.78 13.37
CA ILE A 41 8.53 -4.02 12.38
C ILE A 41 8.46 -4.78 11.04
N VAL A 42 9.59 -5.31 10.56
CA VAL A 42 9.63 -6.09 9.31
C VAL A 42 8.73 -7.32 9.40
N LEU A 43 8.75 -8.04 10.51
CA LEU A 43 7.88 -9.21 10.74
C LEU A 43 6.41 -8.83 10.78
N LEU A 44 6.05 -7.71 11.43
CA LEU A 44 4.67 -7.22 11.46
C LEU A 44 4.18 -6.82 10.06
N VAL A 45 5.00 -6.13 9.28
CA VAL A 45 4.67 -5.74 7.90
C VAL A 45 4.52 -6.97 7.01
N ALA A 46 5.44 -7.93 7.07
CA ALA A 46 5.37 -9.16 6.30
C ALA A 46 4.15 -10.01 6.69
N GLY A 47 3.86 -10.13 7.98
CA GLY A 47 2.68 -10.82 8.49
C GLY A 47 1.38 -10.15 8.06
N GLY A 48 1.30 -8.81 8.15
CA GLY A 48 0.15 -8.03 7.70
C GLY A 48 -0.09 -8.13 6.20
N LEU A 49 0.96 -8.08 5.39
CA LEU A 49 0.89 -8.27 3.93
C LEU A 49 0.49 -9.70 3.57
N GLY A 50 1.05 -10.70 4.27
CA GLY A 50 0.68 -12.10 4.11
C GLY A 50 -0.77 -12.36 4.45
N LEU A 51 -1.26 -11.82 5.57
CA LEU A 51 -2.66 -11.92 5.99
C LEU A 51 -3.58 -11.22 4.98
N ARG A 52 -3.23 -9.99 4.56
CA ARG A 52 -3.99 -9.26 3.53
C ARG A 52 -4.04 -10.03 2.22
N HIS A 53 -2.95 -10.67 1.81
CA HIS A 53 -2.93 -11.51 0.63
C HIS A 53 -3.77 -12.78 0.81
N ALA A 54 -3.71 -13.43 1.98
CA ALA A 54 -4.51 -14.61 2.28
C ALA A 54 -6.02 -14.30 2.32
N LEU A 55 -6.40 -13.11 2.79
CA LEU A 55 -7.79 -12.63 2.84
C LEU A 55 -8.28 -12.01 1.52
N ARG A 56 -7.42 -11.82 0.50
CA ARG A 56 -7.88 -11.40 -0.82
C ARG A 56 -8.72 -12.52 -1.42
N THR A 57 -10.02 -12.26 -1.55
CA THR A 57 -10.93 -13.11 -2.29
C THR A 57 -10.36 -13.32 -3.70
N LYS A 58 -10.08 -14.58 -4.05
CA LYS A 58 -9.67 -14.92 -5.41
C LYS A 58 -10.82 -14.47 -6.34
N PRO A 59 -10.53 -13.73 -7.42
CA PRO A 59 -11.57 -13.40 -8.39
C PRO A 59 -12.19 -14.73 -8.83
N VAL A 60 -13.52 -14.81 -8.79
CA VAL A 60 -14.27 -16.00 -9.22
C VAL A 60 -13.85 -16.27 -10.65
N ALA A 61 -12.96 -17.26 -10.82
CA ALA A 61 -12.68 -17.80 -12.14
C ALA A 61 -13.98 -18.43 -12.58
N ILE A 62 -14.54 -17.98 -13.71
CA ILE A 62 -15.69 -18.65 -14.31
C ILE A 62 -15.22 -20.07 -14.61
N THR A 63 -15.65 -21.01 -13.78
CA THR A 63 -15.37 -22.42 -13.95
C THR A 63 -16.07 -22.90 -15.22
N ASP A 64 -15.59 -24.01 -15.79
CA ASP A 64 -16.25 -24.63 -16.93
C ASP A 64 -17.70 -25.04 -16.60
N GLU A 65 -18.00 -25.27 -15.31
CA GLU A 65 -19.34 -25.43 -14.76
C GLU A 65 -20.20 -24.16 -14.90
N GLY A 66 -19.63 -22.98 -14.62
CA GLY A 66 -20.32 -21.70 -14.81
C GLY A 66 -20.64 -21.40 -16.28
N ARG A 67 -19.76 -21.85 -17.20
CA ARG A 67 -20.03 -21.80 -18.64
C ARG A 67 -21.12 -22.79 -19.06
N ALA A 68 -21.08 -24.02 -18.57
CA ALA A 68 -22.08 -25.03 -18.86
C ALA A 68 -23.48 -24.62 -18.36
N ALA A 69 -23.55 -24.02 -17.17
CA ALA A 69 -24.79 -23.48 -16.61
C ALA A 69 -25.35 -22.30 -17.43
N LEU A 70 -24.49 -21.43 -17.94
CA LEU A 70 -24.90 -20.35 -18.84
C LEU A 70 -25.45 -20.88 -20.17
N GLU A 71 -24.83 -21.95 -20.70
CA GLU A 71 -25.25 -22.59 -21.94
C GLU A 71 -26.60 -23.33 -21.80
N SER A 72 -26.83 -23.99 -20.67
CA SER A 72 -28.15 -24.58 -20.38
C SER A 72 -29.24 -23.51 -20.28
N LEU A 73 -28.95 -22.36 -19.64
CA LEU A 73 -29.89 -21.24 -19.56
C LEU A 73 -30.20 -20.63 -20.94
N ARG A 74 -29.22 -20.61 -21.85
CA ARG A 74 -29.42 -20.15 -23.24
C ARG A 74 -30.19 -21.17 -24.08
N SER A 75 -30.01 -22.46 -23.82
CA SER A 75 -30.69 -23.53 -24.55
C SER A 75 -32.19 -23.60 -24.23
N ASP A 76 -32.58 -23.24 -23.01
CA ASP A 76 -33.99 -23.11 -22.59
C ASP A 76 -34.61 -21.75 -22.96
N ALA A 77 -33.80 -20.76 -23.36
CA ALA A 77 -34.30 -19.51 -23.89
C ALA A 77 -34.85 -19.77 -25.30
N ALA A 78 -36.16 -19.99 -25.38
CA ALA A 78 -36.88 -20.02 -26.65
C ALA A 78 -36.45 -18.81 -27.50
N GLU A 79 -36.13 -19.05 -28.78
CA GLU A 79 -35.81 -17.97 -29.71
C GLU A 79 -36.84 -16.86 -29.58
N PRO A 80 -36.42 -15.59 -29.42
CA PRO A 80 -37.34 -14.49 -29.24
C PRO A 80 -38.31 -14.46 -30.41
N SER A 81 -39.58 -14.80 -30.16
CA SER A 81 -40.66 -14.89 -31.16
C SER A 81 -41.14 -13.52 -31.68
N GLY A 82 -40.40 -12.46 -31.34
CA GLY A 82 -40.67 -11.10 -31.76
C GLY A 82 -40.15 -10.80 -33.16
N PRO A 83 -40.61 -9.70 -33.78
CA PRO A 83 -40.05 -9.23 -35.03
C PRO A 83 -38.54 -8.95 -34.88
N GLN A 84 -37.76 -9.28 -35.90
CA GLN A 84 -36.32 -8.98 -35.92
C GLN A 84 -36.12 -7.46 -35.99
N LEU A 85 -35.84 -6.83 -34.85
CA LEU A 85 -35.51 -5.42 -34.75
C LEU A 85 -34.04 -5.22 -35.05
N SER A 86 -33.74 -4.52 -36.15
CA SER A 86 -32.38 -4.06 -36.44
C SER A 86 -32.17 -2.69 -35.79
N PHE A 87 -31.22 -2.59 -34.88
CA PHE A 87 -30.78 -1.31 -34.33
C PHE A 87 -29.65 -0.78 -35.21
N ALA A 88 -29.80 0.46 -35.68
CA ALA A 88 -28.77 1.17 -36.43
C ALA A 88 -28.16 2.25 -35.55
N ASP A 89 -26.84 2.30 -35.49
CA ASP A 89 -26.11 3.40 -34.86
C ASP A 89 -26.15 4.63 -35.79
N VAL A 90 -26.81 5.69 -35.33
CA VAL A 90 -26.92 6.99 -36.03
C VAL A 90 -26.11 8.09 -35.34
N THR A 91 -25.27 7.78 -34.36
CA THR A 91 -24.51 8.76 -33.56
C THR A 91 -23.70 9.71 -34.44
N SER A 92 -22.90 9.17 -35.37
CA SER A 92 -22.13 9.98 -36.32
C SER A 92 -23.02 10.80 -37.27
N GLN A 93 -24.11 10.23 -37.78
CA GLN A 93 -25.04 10.93 -38.67
C GLN A 93 -25.77 12.07 -37.96
N ALA A 94 -26.01 11.93 -36.66
CA ALA A 94 -26.60 12.94 -35.80
C ALA A 94 -25.57 13.96 -35.26
N GLY A 95 -24.27 13.79 -35.57
CA GLY A 95 -23.20 14.64 -35.05
C GLY A 95 -23.00 14.51 -33.53
N ILE A 96 -23.34 13.36 -32.95
CA ILE A 96 -23.21 13.08 -31.50
C ILE A 96 -21.90 12.34 -31.25
N ASP A 97 -21.02 12.94 -30.46
CA ASP A 97 -19.81 12.31 -29.94
C ASP A 97 -19.92 12.09 -28.42
N PHE A 98 -20.01 10.84 -28.00
CA PHE A 98 -19.99 10.49 -26.58
C PHE A 98 -18.56 10.45 -26.06
N VAL A 99 -18.22 11.38 -25.17
CA VAL A 99 -16.94 11.37 -24.44
C VAL A 99 -17.18 10.84 -23.04
N HIS A 100 -16.69 9.64 -22.75
CA HIS A 100 -16.69 9.13 -21.38
C HIS A 100 -15.71 9.94 -20.55
N ARG A 101 -16.22 10.71 -19.59
CA ARG A 101 -15.42 11.29 -18.50
C ARG A 101 -15.71 10.53 -17.21
N ASN A 102 -14.65 10.04 -16.57
CA ASN A 102 -14.79 9.52 -15.21
C ASN A 102 -14.98 10.71 -14.25
N GLY A 103 -15.86 10.56 -13.25
CA GLY A 103 -16.09 11.59 -12.22
C GLY A 103 -14.98 11.69 -11.17
N ALA A 104 -13.75 11.23 -11.49
CA ALA A 104 -12.63 11.21 -10.55
C ALA A 104 -11.91 12.56 -10.51
N THR A 105 -12.66 13.64 -10.33
CA THR A 105 -12.08 14.96 -10.07
C THR A 105 -11.61 15.01 -8.61
N GLY A 106 -10.33 15.33 -8.40
CA GLY A 106 -9.65 15.18 -7.11
C GLY A 106 -10.11 16.10 -5.97
N GLU A 107 -11.15 16.91 -6.19
CA GLU A 107 -11.73 17.73 -5.15
C GLU A 107 -13.01 17.07 -4.67
N ARG A 108 -13.01 16.66 -3.40
CA ARG A 108 -14.17 16.08 -2.72
C ARG A 108 -15.18 17.21 -2.43
N LEU A 109 -15.88 17.64 -3.47
CA LEU A 109 -16.88 18.69 -3.38
C LEU A 109 -18.13 18.13 -2.68
N LEU A 110 -18.66 18.88 -1.70
CA LEU A 110 -19.90 18.53 -0.98
C LEU A 110 -21.06 18.02 -1.87
N PRO A 111 -21.33 18.57 -3.08
CA PRO A 111 -22.39 18.05 -3.96
C PRO A 111 -22.24 16.58 -4.38
N GLU A 112 -21.04 15.98 -4.28
CA GLU A 112 -20.86 14.54 -4.57
C GLU A 112 -21.20 13.64 -3.37
N THR A 113 -21.06 14.16 -2.14
CA THR A 113 -21.32 13.38 -0.91
C THR A 113 -22.76 13.59 -0.41
N MET A 114 -23.26 14.81 -0.54
CA MET A 114 -24.65 15.15 -0.32
C MET A 114 -25.29 15.17 -1.72
N GLY A 115 -25.68 14.00 -2.22
CA GLY A 115 -26.35 13.89 -3.52
C GLY A 115 -27.55 14.84 -3.63
N SER A 116 -28.08 15.04 -4.85
CA SER A 116 -29.22 15.93 -5.09
C SER A 116 -30.39 15.54 -4.19
N GLY A 117 -30.54 16.19 -3.03
CA GLY A 117 -31.62 15.89 -2.11
C GLY A 117 -32.94 16.20 -2.79
N VAL A 118 -33.63 15.14 -3.24
CA VAL A 118 -35.05 15.09 -3.59
C VAL A 118 -35.64 13.80 -3.06
#